data_AF-R8CK78-F1
#
_entry.id   AF-R8CK78-F1
#
_cell.length_a   1.000
_cell.length_b   1.000
_cell.length_c   1.000
_cell.angle_alpha   90.00
_cell.angle_beta   90.00
_cell.angle_gamma   90.00
#
_symmetry.space_group_name_H-M   'P 1'
#
loop_
_entity.id
_entity.type
_entity.pdbx_description
1 polymer ?
#
loop_
_entity_poly.entity_id
_entity_poly.type
_entity_poly.pdbx_seq_one_letter_code
_entity_poly.pdbx_strand_id
1 'polypeptide(L)'
;MLETLEMRKKQHEIKIQKYTNIQKYYNPFLWVISIIYFLYFMFINNSLSVYLLLSFIIGLTLWSIGLAINLKLIHELKGKEKILNIETINEMKKNKYMSPGRKERYITDYNAKKDELEKIMIYAKFMLEAKERENEIKVDNSNLDI
;
A
#
# COMPACT_ATOMS: atom_id res chain seq x y z
N MET A 1 -10.00 -18.44 9.52
CA MET A 1 -8.73 -17.98 8.89
C MET A 1 -8.95 -16.85 7.89
N LEU A 2 -9.98 -16.91 7.03
CA LEU A 2 -10.30 -15.82 6.10
C LEU A 2 -10.91 -14.60 6.83
N GLU A 3 -11.90 -14.81 7.69
CA GLU A 3 -12.50 -13.75 8.54
C GLU A 3 -11.45 -13.01 9.39
N THR A 4 -10.45 -13.73 9.88
CA THR A 4 -9.34 -13.14 10.64
C THR A 4 -8.42 -12.29 9.78
N LEU A 5 -8.28 -12.59 8.49
CA LEU A 5 -7.51 -11.77 7.54
C LEU A 5 -8.30 -10.53 7.11
N GLU A 6 -9.60 -10.67 6.84
CA GLU A 6 -10.50 -9.56 6.52
C GLU A 6 -10.56 -8.52 7.64
N MET A 7 -10.70 -8.97 8.89
CA MET A 7 -10.68 -8.08 10.06
C MET A 7 -9.34 -7.33 10.18
N ARG A 8 -8.21 -8.01 9.95
CA ARG A 8 -6.88 -7.36 9.96
C ARG A 8 -6.71 -6.37 8.80
N LYS A 9 -7.21 -6.69 7.60
CA LYS A 9 -7.22 -5.80 6.43
C LYS A 9 -7.99 -4.51 6.75
N LYS A 10 -9.18 -4.65 7.33
CA LYS A 10 -10.01 -3.51 7.76
C LYS A 10 -9.32 -2.65 8.83
N GLN A 11 -8.60 -3.27 9.78
CA GLN A 11 -7.80 -2.53 10.75
C GLN A 11 -6.69 -1.70 10.09
N HIS A 12 -5.96 -2.27 9.13
CA HIS A 12 -4.95 -1.53 8.37
C HIS A 12 -5.59 -0.38 7.56
N GLU A 13 -6.75 -0.60 6.94
CA GLU A 13 -7.47 0.44 6.18
C GLU A 13 -7.87 1.63 7.04
N ILE A 14 -8.45 1.38 8.22
CA ILE A 14 -8.82 2.43 9.18
C ILE A 14 -7.59 3.26 9.57
N LYS A 15 -6.47 2.59 9.82
CA LYS A 15 -5.22 3.26 10.20
C LYS A 15 -4.59 4.02 9.05
N ILE A 16 -4.59 3.47 7.83
CA ILE A 16 -4.13 4.16 6.62
C ILE A 16 -4.94 5.44 6.43
N GLN A 17 -6.26 5.37 6.52
CA GLN A 17 -7.13 6.54 6.42
C GLN A 17 -6.80 7.58 7.49
N LYS A 18 -6.63 7.15 8.75
CA LYS A 18 -6.24 8.03 9.86
C LYS A 18 -4.91 8.75 9.59
N TYR A 19 -3.85 8.01 9.22
CA TYR A 19 -2.53 8.61 8.99
C TYR A 19 -2.48 9.45 7.72
N THR A 20 -3.24 9.11 6.68
CA THR A 20 -3.37 9.91 5.46
C THR A 20 -4.05 11.25 5.77
N ASN A 21 -5.11 11.23 6.58
CA ASN A 21 -5.77 12.46 7.04
C ASN A 21 -4.79 13.32 7.86
N ILE A 22 -4.06 12.71 8.81
CA ILE A 22 -3.05 13.43 9.59
C ILE A 22 -2.00 14.05 8.65
N GLN A 23 -1.44 13.29 7.71
CA GLN A 23 -0.44 13.79 6.76
C GLN A 23 -0.97 14.95 5.91
N LYS A 24 -2.23 14.86 5.44
CA LYS A 24 -2.89 15.88 4.63
C LYS A 24 -2.99 17.23 5.34
N TYR A 25 -3.25 17.25 6.64
CA TYR A 25 -3.34 18.48 7.42
C TYR A 25 -1.99 18.92 8.00
N TYR A 26 -1.18 17.95 8.43
CA TYR A 26 0.09 18.21 9.10
C TYR A 26 1.14 18.79 8.16
N ASN A 27 1.27 18.26 6.93
CA ASN A 27 2.27 18.76 5.98
C ASN A 27 2.03 20.24 5.62
N PRO A 28 0.83 20.68 5.20
CA PRO A 28 0.57 22.09 4.92
C PRO A 28 0.76 22.98 6.16
N PHE A 29 0.32 22.51 7.32
CA PHE A 29 0.45 23.26 8.57
C PHE A 29 1.93 23.50 8.94
N LEU A 30 2.78 22.48 8.79
CA LEU A 30 4.22 22.63 8.98
C LEU A 30 4.85 23.62 8.00
N TRP A 31 4.44 23.59 6.73
CA TRP A 31 4.91 24.54 5.73
C TRP A 31 4.53 25.98 6.10
N VAL A 32 3.30 26.22 6.54
CA VAL A 32 2.83 27.54 6.99
C VAL A 32 3.64 28.04 8.18
N ILE A 33 3.84 27.20 9.21
CA ILE A 33 4.66 27.56 10.38
C ILE A 33 6.09 27.86 9.96
N SER A 34 6.68 27.04 9.10
CA SER A 34 8.06 27.23 8.63
C SER A 34 8.22 28.55 7.88
N ILE A 35 7.26 28.94 7.04
CA ILE A 35 7.26 30.22 6.32
C ILE A 35 7.13 31.39 7.30
N ILE A 36 6.22 31.32 8.29
CA ILE A 36 6.04 32.37 9.29
C ILE A 36 7.32 32.58 10.11
N TYR A 37 7.93 31.48 10.58
CA TYR A 37 9.19 31.55 11.33
C TYR A 37 10.35 32.08 10.47
N PHE A 38 10.43 31.67 9.21
CA PHE A 38 11.45 32.19 8.27
C PHE A 38 11.32 33.71 8.09
N LEU A 39 10.10 34.20 7.85
CA LEU A 39 9.85 35.64 7.72
C LEU A 39 10.14 36.39 9.02
N TYR A 40 9.74 35.85 10.18
CA TYR A 40 10.01 36.43 11.49
C TYR A 40 11.52 36.63 11.74
N PHE A 41 12.34 35.63 11.41
CA PHE A 41 13.80 35.72 11.56
C PHE A 41 14.45 36.68 10.56
N MET A 42 13.85 36.89 9.39
CA MET A 42 14.38 37.81 8.38
C MET A 42 14.31 39.28 8.80
N PHE A 43 13.34 39.66 9.63
CA PHE A 43 13.09 41.06 10.03
C PHE A 43 13.55 41.42 11.45
N ILE A 44 14.00 40.45 12.25
CA ILE A 44 14.51 40.71 13.60
C ILE A 44 15.99 41.10 13.58
N ASN A 45 16.26 42.29 14.09
CA ASN A 45 17.61 42.83 14.23
C ASN A 45 18.25 42.30 15.54
N ASN A 46 18.78 41.09 15.52
CA ASN A 46 19.45 40.47 16.68
C ASN A 46 20.63 39.59 16.24
N SER A 47 21.49 39.20 17.20
CA SER A 47 22.63 38.32 16.97
C SER A 47 22.19 37.03 16.29
N LEU A 48 22.51 36.91 15.00
CA LEU A 48 22.04 35.89 14.07
C LEU A 48 22.15 34.45 14.63
N SER A 49 23.16 34.16 15.46
CA SER A 49 23.55 32.78 15.78
C SER A 49 22.59 32.02 16.70
N VAL A 50 22.12 32.60 17.82
CA VAL A 50 21.28 31.88 18.81
C VAL A 50 19.89 31.58 18.24
N TYR A 51 19.32 32.55 17.53
CA TYR A 51 18.00 32.44 16.92
C TYR A 51 17.99 31.48 15.73
N LEU A 52 19.05 31.44 14.93
CA LEU A 52 19.23 30.42 13.89
C LEU A 52 19.33 29.01 14.49
N LEU A 53 20.06 28.84 15.59
CA LEU A 53 20.17 27.55 16.27
C LEU A 53 18.80 27.07 16.79
N LEU A 54 18.03 27.97 17.40
CA LEU A 54 16.67 27.68 17.89
C LEU A 54 15.72 27.32 16.74
N SER A 55 15.76 28.08 15.64
CA SER A 55 14.97 27.80 14.43
C SER A 55 15.31 26.44 13.83
N PHE A 56 16.60 26.10 13.78
CA PHE A 56 17.08 24.82 13.28
C PHE A 56 16.58 23.64 14.14
N ILE A 57 16.64 23.75 15.46
CA ILE A 57 16.12 22.72 16.39
C ILE A 57 14.61 22.54 16.20
N ILE A 58 13.84 23.63 16.10
CA ILE A 58 12.39 23.57 15.86
C ILE A 58 12.11 22.92 14.49
N GLY A 59 12.85 23.29 13.44
CA GLY A 59 12.73 22.67 12.12
C GLY A 59 12.99 21.17 12.15
N LEU A 60 14.06 20.73 12.82
CA LEU A 60 14.39 19.30 12.96
C LEU A 60 13.31 18.52 13.73
N THR A 61 12.76 19.09 14.81
CA THR A 61 11.70 18.43 15.58
C THR A 61 10.42 18.26 14.77
N LEU A 62 9.99 19.31 14.06
CA LEU A 62 8.82 19.26 13.17
C LEU A 62 9.03 18.27 12.02
N TRP A 63 10.20 18.29 11.40
CA TRP A 63 10.55 17.34 10.33
C TRP A 63 10.55 15.89 10.82
N SER A 64 11.08 15.64 12.01
CA SER A 64 11.11 14.31 12.63
C SER A 64 9.70 13.75 12.88
N ILE A 65 8.76 14.59 13.31
CA ILE A 65 7.35 14.21 13.51
C ILE A 65 6.70 13.88 12.16
N GLY A 66 6.93 14.70 11.13
CA GLY A 66 6.43 14.44 9.77
C GLY A 66 6.96 13.12 9.22
N LEU A 67 8.25 12.85 9.43
CA LEU A 67 8.89 11.61 9.04
C LEU A 67 8.29 10.40 9.78
N ALA A 68 8.01 10.52 11.08
CA ALA A 68 7.37 9.46 11.86
C ALA A 68 5.96 9.11 11.35
N ILE A 69 5.16 10.11 10.92
CA ILE A 69 3.83 9.90 10.33
C ILE A 69 3.96 9.13 9.00
N ASN A 70 4.88 9.54 8.13
CA ASN A 70 5.13 8.87 6.85
C ASN A 70 5.59 7.42 7.06
N LEU A 71 6.50 7.18 8.00
CA LEU A 71 6.95 5.81 8.33
C LEU A 71 5.81 4.93 8.84
N LYS A 72 4.93 5.47 9.69
CA LYS A 72 3.73 4.75 10.13
C LYS A 72 2.79 4.44 8.98
N LEU A 73 2.58 5.38 8.06
CA LEU A 73 1.75 5.14 6.87
C LEU A 73 2.32 4.01 6.00
N ILE A 74 3.64 4.04 5.73
CA ILE A 74 4.33 2.99 4.96
C ILE A 74 4.21 1.63 5.65
N HIS A 75 4.34 1.59 6.97
CA HIS A 75 4.19 0.35 7.74
C HIS A 75 2.79 -0.25 7.57
N GLU A 76 1.74 0.57 7.70
CA GLU A 76 0.36 0.10 7.58
C GLU A 76 0.02 -0.31 6.13
N LEU A 77 0.56 0.40 5.12
CA LEU A 77 0.45 0.01 3.70
C LEU A 77 1.08 -1.36 3.44
N LYS A 78 2.32 -1.59 3.90
CA LYS A 78 2.99 -2.90 3.78
C LYS A 78 2.25 -4.01 4.53
N GLY A 79 1.62 -3.68 5.66
CA GLY A 79 0.75 -4.61 6.40
C GLY A 79 -0.45 -5.06 5.56
N LYS A 80 -1.16 -4.10 4.97
CA LYS A 80 -2.29 -4.36 4.05
C LYS A 80 -1.85 -5.15 2.82
N GLU A 81 -0.73 -4.79 2.21
CA GLU A 81 -0.17 -5.47 1.04
C GLU A 81 0.10 -6.96 1.31
N LYS A 82 0.71 -7.29 2.46
CA LYS A 82 0.95 -8.69 2.86
C LYS A 82 -0.34 -9.49 2.95
N ILE A 83 -1.41 -8.91 3.48
CA ILE A 83 -2.71 -9.58 3.58
C ILE A 83 -3.29 -9.81 2.19
N LEU A 84 -3.23 -8.80 1.32
CA LEU A 84 -3.71 -8.90 -0.05
C LEU A 84 -2.95 -10.01 -0.81
N ASN A 85 -1.62 -10.07 -0.70
CA ASN A 85 -0.81 -11.10 -1.33
C ASN A 85 -1.22 -12.52 -0.88
N ILE A 86 -1.55 -12.70 0.41
CA ILE A 86 -2.05 -13.98 0.94
C ILE A 86 -3.43 -14.32 0.36
N GLU A 87 -4.33 -13.33 0.29
CA GLU A 87 -5.66 -13.46 -0.29
C GLU A 87 -5.58 -13.89 -1.76
N THR A 88 -4.76 -13.20 -2.56
CA THR A 88 -4.51 -13.50 -3.98
C THR A 88 -3.96 -14.92 -4.18
N ILE A 89 -2.97 -15.34 -3.40
CA ILE A 89 -2.44 -16.71 -3.49
C ILE A 89 -3.50 -17.76 -3.13
N ASN A 90 -4.32 -17.50 -2.11
CA ASN A 90 -5.39 -18.41 -1.72
C ASN A 90 -6.46 -18.53 -2.80
N GLU A 91 -6.82 -17.44 -3.47
CA GLU A 91 -7.73 -17.47 -4.62
C GLU A 91 -7.16 -18.30 -5.78
N MET A 92 -5.88 -18.08 -6.11
CA MET A 92 -5.21 -18.86 -7.16
C MET A 92 -5.21 -20.36 -6.85
N LYS A 93 -4.98 -20.74 -5.58
CA LYS A 93 -5.04 -22.14 -5.13
C LYS A 93 -6.44 -22.74 -5.24
N LYS A 94 -7.47 -21.98 -4.84
CA LYS A 94 -8.87 -22.41 -4.81
C LYS A 94 -9.56 -22.46 -6.17
N ASN A 95 -9.00 -21.79 -7.19
CA ASN A 95 -9.60 -21.76 -8.54
C ASN A 95 -9.88 -23.19 -9.07
N LYS A 96 -11.09 -23.49 -9.52
CA LYS A 96 -11.45 -24.85 -9.96
C LYS A 96 -11.13 -25.17 -11.41
N TYR A 97 -10.91 -24.15 -12.23
CA TYR A 97 -10.75 -24.28 -13.69
C TYR A 97 -9.30 -24.50 -14.12
N MET A 98 -8.35 -24.14 -13.26
CA MET A 98 -6.92 -24.32 -13.50
C MET A 98 -6.42 -25.68 -13.00
N SER A 99 -5.57 -26.33 -13.79
CA SER A 99 -4.85 -27.54 -13.36
C SER A 99 -3.86 -27.23 -12.23
N PRO A 100 -3.59 -28.19 -11.31
CA PRO A 100 -2.64 -27.99 -10.21
C PRO A 100 -1.26 -27.49 -10.66
N GLY A 101 -0.68 -28.11 -11.70
CA GLY A 101 0.64 -27.71 -12.22
C GLY A 101 0.65 -26.35 -12.94
N ARG A 102 -0.49 -25.82 -13.42
CA ARG A 102 -0.55 -24.43 -13.90
C ARG A 102 -0.67 -23.45 -12.73
N LYS A 103 -1.47 -23.76 -11.70
CA LYS A 103 -1.56 -22.94 -10.48
C LYS A 103 -0.20 -22.75 -9.82
N GLU A 104 0.55 -23.84 -9.66
CA GLU A 104 1.88 -23.80 -9.02
C GLU A 104 2.87 -22.91 -9.78
N ARG A 105 2.82 -22.92 -11.13
CA ARG A 105 3.63 -22.02 -11.95
C ARG A 105 3.28 -20.55 -11.71
N TYR A 106 2.00 -20.19 -11.80
CA TYR A 106 1.57 -18.81 -11.55
C TYR A 106 1.91 -18.35 -10.12
N ILE A 107 1.75 -19.21 -9.11
CA ILE A 107 2.10 -18.87 -7.72
C ILE A 107 3.61 -18.71 -7.56
N THR A 108 4.41 -19.56 -8.22
CA THR A 108 5.88 -19.46 -8.21
C THR A 108 6.33 -18.16 -8.85
N ASP A 109 5.81 -17.83 -10.03
CA ASP A 109 6.12 -16.59 -10.75
C ASP A 109 5.72 -15.37 -9.91
N TYR A 110 4.52 -15.40 -9.31
CA TYR A 110 4.01 -14.33 -8.44
C TYR A 110 4.92 -14.10 -7.23
N ASN A 111 5.39 -15.16 -6.58
CA ASN A 111 6.28 -15.08 -5.42
C ASN A 111 7.71 -14.69 -5.79
N ALA A 112 8.17 -15.00 -7.00
CA ALA A 112 9.49 -14.63 -7.49
C ALA A 112 9.63 -13.13 -7.74
N LYS A 113 8.52 -12.42 -7.99
CA LYS A 113 8.54 -10.98 -8.26
C LYS A 113 8.50 -10.16 -6.97
N LYS A 114 9.33 -9.11 -6.93
CA LYS A 114 9.29 -8.09 -5.87
C LYS A 114 8.43 -6.90 -6.26
N ASP A 115 8.32 -6.61 -7.55
CA ASP A 115 7.54 -5.51 -8.07
C ASP A 115 6.03 -5.83 -8.01
N GLU A 116 5.25 -4.87 -7.48
CA GLU A 116 3.83 -5.06 -7.23
C GLU A 116 3.01 -5.01 -8.54
N LEU A 117 3.46 -4.22 -9.52
CA LEU A 117 2.81 -4.14 -10.82
C LEU A 117 3.02 -5.44 -11.61
N GLU A 118 4.21 -6.03 -11.56
CA GLU A 118 4.46 -7.36 -12.10
C GLU A 118 3.58 -8.44 -11.44
N LYS A 119 3.43 -8.40 -10.11
CA LYS A 119 2.53 -9.31 -9.38
C LYS A 119 1.08 -9.18 -9.84
N ILE A 120 0.58 -7.95 -9.96
CA ILE A 120 -0.77 -7.67 -10.46
C ILE A 120 -0.94 -8.21 -11.89
N MET A 121 0.06 -8.01 -12.76
CA MET A 121 0.03 -8.53 -14.12
C MET A 121 0.01 -10.06 -14.18
N ILE A 122 0.77 -10.75 -13.33
CA ILE A 122 0.77 -12.22 -13.23
C ILE A 122 -0.61 -12.71 -12.79
N TYR A 123 -1.18 -12.10 -11.76
CA TYR A 123 -2.53 -12.46 -11.28
C TYR A 123 -3.61 -12.18 -12.34
N ALA A 124 -3.52 -11.08 -13.08
CA ALA A 124 -4.44 -10.77 -14.17
C ALA A 124 -4.38 -11.83 -15.29
N LYS A 125 -3.17 -12.27 -15.68
CA LYS A 125 -2.99 -13.37 -16.65
C LYS A 125 -3.61 -14.67 -16.14
N PHE A 126 -3.38 -15.01 -14.87
CA PHE A 126 -4.01 -16.17 -14.24
C PHE A 126 -5.54 -16.12 -14.32
N MET A 127 -6.13 -14.98 -13.98
CA MET A 127 -7.59 -14.80 -13.98
C MET A 127 -8.18 -14.85 -15.40
N LEU A 128 -7.50 -14.27 -16.39
CA LEU A 128 -7.90 -14.31 -17.79
C LEU A 128 -7.92 -15.76 -18.30
N GLU A 129 -6.83 -16.51 -18.11
CA GLU A 129 -6.75 -17.90 -18.54
C GLU A 129 -7.78 -18.78 -17.80
N ALA A 130 -7.98 -18.57 -16.50
CA ALA A 130 -8.99 -19.31 -15.75
C ALA A 130 -10.41 -19.06 -16.27
N LYS A 131 -10.69 -17.85 -16.75
CA LYS A 131 -11.98 -17.50 -17.37
C LYS A 131 -12.15 -18.11 -18.75
N GLU A 132 -11.08 -18.15 -19.55
CA GLU A 132 -11.09 -18.85 -20.85
C GLU A 132 -11.42 -20.34 -20.65
N ARG A 133 -10.76 -20.99 -19.69
CA ARG A 133 -11.04 -22.39 -19.33
C ARG A 133 -12.45 -22.63 -18.84
N GLU A 134 -12.98 -21.71 -18.03
CA GLU A 134 -14.36 -21.78 -17.58
C GLU A 134 -15.34 -21.73 -18.76
N ASN A 135 -15.06 -20.87 -19.75
CA ASN A 135 -15.90 -20.76 -20.94
C ASN A 135 -15.80 -22.00 -21.84
N GLU A 136 -14.61 -22.56 -22.03
CA GLU A 136 -14.40 -23.82 -22.76
C GLU A 136 -15.25 -24.95 -22.17
N ILE A 137 -15.20 -25.15 -20.84
CA ILE A 137 -15.97 -26.19 -20.16
C ILE A 137 -17.49 -25.96 -20.30
N LYS A 138 -17.95 -24.70 -20.26
CA LYS A 138 -19.36 -24.37 -20.44
C LYS A 138 -19.84 -24.65 -21.86
N VAL A 139 -19.02 -24.35 -22.87
CA VAL A 139 -19.33 -24.62 -24.28
C VAL A 139 -19.36 -26.12 -24.54
N ASP A 140 -18.38 -26.87 -24.04
CA ASP A 140 -18.35 -28.33 -24.18
C ASP A 140 -19.57 -29.00 -23.54
N ASN A 141 -19.96 -28.57 -22.34
CA ASN A 141 -21.17 -29.09 -21.69
C ASN A 141 -22.45 -28.75 -22.49
N SER A 142 -22.54 -27.57 -23.09
CA SER A 142 -23.71 -27.19 -23.91
C SER A 142 -23.84 -27.99 -25.21
N ASN A 143 -22.72 -28.49 -25.75
CA ASN A 143 -22.71 -29.31 -26.96
C ASN A 143 -22.98 -30.81 -26.68
N LEU A 144 -22.90 -31.24 -25.42
CA LEU A 144 -23.22 -32.61 -24.98
C LEU A 144 -24.72 -32.82 -24.70
N ASP A 145 -25.49 -31.74 -24.55
CA ASP A 145 -26.94 -31.74 -24.30
C ASP A 145 -27.78 -31.64 -25.60
N ILE A 146 -27.16 -31.73 -26.79
CA ILE A 146 -27.78 -31.76 -28.12
C ILE A 146 -27.58 -33.14 -28.75
#